data_AF-A0A537JAJ6-F1
#
_entry.id   AF-A0A537JAJ6-F1
#
_cell.length_a   1.000
_cell.length_b   1.000
_cell.length_c   1.000
_cell.angle_alpha   90.00
_cell.angle_beta   90.00
_cell.angle_gamma   90.00
#
_symmetry.space_group_name_H-M   'P 1'
#
loop_
_entity.id
_entity.type
_entity.pdbx_description
1 polymer ?
#
loop_
_entity_poly.entity_id
_entity_poly.type
_entity_poly.pdbx_seq_one_letter_code
_entity_poly.pdbx_strand_id
1 'polypeptide(L)'
;MDKLTGQPDLGPLYQDHPRPDERVSYIRDDLRGRGLPIIRRIPEGYLTLSLEPPDPAGSEPVTVLVDGQPVMQLGATVGGQSPIARAQALEASLGAFFNTDPAPYDVRAVGLQGLWSVLGGQLRLFEVTPQDAAYAKGSPQAVAEQLRGRLADVLAAALYNRKF
;
A
#
# COMPACT_ATOMS: atom_id res chain seq x y z
N MET A 1 -36.61 17.89 -38.85
CA MET A 1 -35.21 17.43 -38.91
C MET A 1 -34.35 18.68 -38.91
N ASP A 2 -33.83 19.04 -37.74
CA ASP A 2 -32.42 18.79 -37.33
C ASP A 2 -31.48 19.74 -38.09
N LYS A 3 -30.77 20.69 -37.46
CA LYS A 3 -29.89 20.52 -36.31
C LYS A 3 -29.71 21.86 -35.56
N LEU A 4 -30.01 21.87 -34.26
CA LEU A 4 -29.37 22.78 -33.31
C LEU A 4 -28.06 22.11 -32.89
N THR A 5 -26.97 22.34 -33.63
CA THR A 5 -25.61 22.05 -33.14
C THR A 5 -24.90 23.36 -32.88
N GLY A 6 -25.29 24.00 -31.78
CA GLY A 6 -24.46 24.99 -31.11
C GLY A 6 -23.42 24.23 -30.29
N GLN A 7 -22.34 23.78 -30.93
CA GLN A 7 -21.13 23.47 -30.20
C GLN A 7 -20.46 24.83 -29.97
N PRO A 8 -20.45 25.38 -28.74
CA PRO A 8 -19.70 26.60 -28.50
C PRO A 8 -18.24 26.31 -28.80
N ASP A 9 -17.61 27.18 -29.58
CA ASP A 9 -16.17 27.17 -29.77
C ASP A 9 -15.54 27.46 -28.40
N LEU A 10 -15.04 26.41 -27.74
CA LEU A 10 -14.38 26.49 -26.44
C LEU A 10 -12.93 27.02 -26.55
N GLY A 11 -12.45 27.34 -27.76
CA GLY A 11 -11.12 27.89 -28.02
C GLY A 11 -10.71 29.10 -27.16
N PRO A 12 -11.61 30.03 -26.78
CA PRO A 12 -11.24 31.19 -25.96
C PRO A 12 -11.18 30.92 -24.45
N LEU A 13 -11.86 29.89 -23.95
CA LEU A 13 -11.97 29.62 -22.50
C LEU A 13 -10.69 29.04 -21.89
N TYR A 14 -9.75 28.56 -22.72
CA TYR A 14 -8.50 27.94 -22.27
C TYR A 14 -7.25 28.78 -22.52
N GLN A 15 -7.37 30.00 -23.09
CA GLN A 15 -6.20 30.84 -23.41
C GLN A 15 -5.55 31.46 -22.17
N ASP A 16 -6.34 31.72 -21.12
CA ASP A 16 -5.86 32.34 -19.86
C ASP A 16 -5.55 31.33 -18.75
N HIS A 17 -5.69 30.02 -19.04
CA HIS A 17 -5.33 29.02 -18.05
C HIS A 17 -3.82 28.79 -18.04
N PRO A 18 -3.16 28.88 -16.86
CA PRO A 18 -1.75 28.56 -16.75
C PRO A 18 -1.49 27.14 -17.25
N ARG A 19 -0.41 26.99 -18.00
CA ARG A 19 0.07 25.70 -18.50
C ARG A 19 0.27 24.74 -17.33
N PRO A 20 0.13 23.42 -17.53
CA PRO A 20 0.32 22.45 -16.46
C PRO A 20 1.60 22.65 -15.64
N ASP A 21 2.71 22.99 -16.29
CA ASP A 21 3.99 23.28 -15.62
C ASP A 21 3.96 24.56 -14.78
N GLU A 22 3.25 25.60 -15.26
CA GLU A 22 3.05 26.86 -14.53
C GLU A 22 2.20 26.63 -13.27
N ARG A 23 1.17 25.78 -13.35
CA ARG A 23 0.37 25.39 -12.17
C ARG A 23 1.21 24.61 -11.15
N VAL A 24 2.03 23.69 -11.62
CA VAL A 24 2.91 22.88 -10.76
C VAL A 24 3.98 23.75 -10.10
N SER A 25 4.52 24.75 -10.80
CA SER A 25 5.46 25.71 -10.20
C SER A 25 4.78 26.59 -9.16
N TYR A 26 3.61 27.14 -9.46
CA TYR A 26 2.84 27.96 -8.53
C TYR A 26 2.54 27.23 -7.22
N ILE A 27 2.01 26.00 -7.31
CA ILE A 27 1.73 25.17 -6.13
C ILE A 27 3.02 24.85 -5.37
N ARG A 28 4.13 24.59 -6.09
CA ARG A 28 5.40 24.30 -5.45
C ARG A 28 5.92 25.47 -4.62
N ASP A 29 5.86 26.66 -5.18
CA ASP A 29 6.38 27.86 -4.55
C ASP A 29 5.49 28.32 -3.39
N ASP A 30 4.16 28.17 -3.50
CA ASP A 30 3.20 28.41 -2.41
C ASP A 30 3.45 27.46 -1.23
N LEU A 31 3.59 26.15 -1.48
CA LEU A 31 3.87 25.16 -0.45
C LEU A 31 5.24 25.41 0.22
N ARG A 32 6.28 25.76 -0.56
CA ARG A 32 7.58 26.16 0.00
C ARG A 32 7.50 27.41 0.87
N GLY A 33 6.75 28.42 0.43
CA GLY A 33 6.53 29.66 1.19
C GLY A 33 5.83 29.41 2.54
N ARG A 34 5.03 28.35 2.63
CA ARG A 34 4.37 27.89 3.87
C ARG A 34 5.25 26.98 4.74
N GLY A 35 6.49 26.73 4.33
CA GLY A 35 7.40 25.80 5.02
C GLY A 35 7.00 24.33 4.88
N LEU A 36 6.14 23.99 3.90
CA LEU A 36 5.75 22.61 3.62
C LEU A 36 6.79 21.97 2.68
N PRO A 37 7.57 20.98 3.14
CA PRO A 37 8.60 20.37 2.30
C PRO A 37 7.95 19.57 1.17
N ILE A 38 8.31 19.89 -0.07
CA ILE A 38 7.94 19.08 -1.24
C ILE A 38 9.08 18.14 -1.56
N ILE A 39 8.90 16.88 -1.18
CA ILE A 39 9.80 15.80 -1.55
C ILE A 39 9.32 15.23 -2.88
N ARG A 40 9.89 15.69 -4.00
CA ARG A 40 9.71 15.06 -5.30
C ARG A 40 10.49 13.74 -5.30
N ARG A 41 9.77 12.62 -5.26
CA ARG A 41 10.36 11.29 -5.47
C ARG A 41 10.19 10.91 -6.94
N ILE A 42 11.24 10.36 -7.54
CA ILE A 42 11.19 9.80 -8.89
C ILE A 42 10.25 8.57 -8.84
N PRO A 43 9.29 8.42 -9.77
CA PRO A 43 8.31 7.31 -9.78
C PRO A 43 8.91 5.90 -9.95
N GLU A 44 10.22 5.78 -10.06
CA GLU A 44 10.93 4.54 -10.32
C GLU A 44 11.17 3.77 -9.01
N GLY A 45 10.58 2.58 -8.89
CA GLY A 45 10.87 1.63 -7.81
C GLY A 45 9.92 1.63 -6.62
N TYR A 46 8.68 2.08 -6.75
CA TYR A 46 7.65 1.87 -5.72
C TYR A 46 7.20 0.40 -5.69
N LEU A 47 7.12 -0.16 -4.49
CA LEU A 47 6.47 -1.45 -4.27
C LEU A 47 4.96 -1.29 -4.57
N THR A 48 4.45 -2.10 -5.48
CA THR A 48 3.04 -2.12 -5.86
C THR A 48 2.28 -3.06 -4.94
N LEU A 49 1.21 -2.59 -4.33
CA LEU A 49 0.29 -3.41 -3.54
C LEU A 49 -0.90 -3.84 -4.39
N SER A 50 -1.31 -5.09 -4.23
CA SER A 50 -2.55 -5.59 -4.82
C SER A 50 -3.19 -6.67 -3.95
N LEU A 51 -4.49 -6.86 -4.13
CA LEU A 51 -5.27 -7.90 -3.48
C LEU A 51 -5.73 -8.93 -4.52
N GLU A 52 -5.74 -10.20 -4.14
CA GLU A 52 -6.28 -11.29 -4.95
C GLU A 52 -7.32 -12.07 -4.15
N PRO A 53 -8.59 -12.14 -4.59
CA PRO A 53 -9.11 -11.53 -5.82
C PRO A 53 -9.21 -10.00 -5.73
N PRO A 54 -9.10 -9.28 -6.87
CA PRO A 54 -9.11 -7.82 -6.91
C PRO A 54 -10.49 -7.21 -6.64
N ASP A 55 -11.57 -7.94 -6.94
CA ASP A 55 -12.95 -7.55 -6.59
C ASP A 55 -13.52 -8.55 -5.57
N PRO A 56 -13.43 -8.23 -4.27
CA PRO A 56 -13.57 -9.19 -3.19
C PRO A 56 -15.00 -9.36 -2.69
N ALA A 57 -16.03 -8.91 -3.43
CA ALA A 57 -17.43 -9.05 -3.03
C ALA A 57 -17.78 -10.53 -2.77
N GLY A 58 -17.64 -10.96 -1.51
CA GLY A 58 -17.88 -12.33 -1.05
C GLY A 58 -16.81 -13.36 -1.41
N SER A 59 -15.65 -12.98 -1.93
CA SER A 59 -14.61 -13.94 -2.32
C SER A 59 -13.53 -14.05 -1.25
N GLU A 60 -13.64 -15.09 -0.43
CA GLU A 60 -12.63 -15.52 0.54
C GLU A 60 -11.99 -16.83 0.05
N PRO A 61 -10.67 -17.02 0.20
CA PRO A 61 -9.72 -16.16 0.91
C PRO A 61 -9.19 -14.98 0.07
N VAL A 62 -8.65 -13.98 0.76
CA VAL A 62 -8.01 -12.81 0.15
C VAL A 62 -6.50 -12.87 0.40
N THR A 63 -5.72 -12.72 -0.65
CA THR A 63 -4.25 -12.69 -0.62
C THR A 63 -3.78 -11.26 -0.82
N VAL A 64 -2.87 -10.79 0.03
CA VAL A 64 -2.15 -9.54 -0.13
C VAL A 64 -0.86 -9.82 -0.88
N LEU A 65 -0.64 -9.10 -1.97
CA LEU A 65 0.55 -9.19 -2.81
C LEU A 65 1.33 -7.88 -2.76
N VAL A 66 2.66 -8.01 -2.84
CA VAL A 66 3.59 -6.89 -3.00
C VAL A 66 4.46 -7.19 -4.22
N ASP A 67 4.44 -6.32 -5.24
CA ASP A 67 5.04 -6.57 -6.56
C ASP A 67 4.64 -7.93 -7.14
N GLY A 68 3.38 -8.31 -6.97
CA GLY A 68 2.85 -9.60 -7.41
C GLY A 68 3.34 -10.82 -6.60
N GLN A 69 4.14 -10.63 -5.55
CA GLN A 69 4.56 -11.69 -4.64
C GLN A 69 3.57 -11.80 -3.47
N PRO A 70 3.01 -12.99 -3.18
CA PRO A 70 2.06 -13.16 -2.10
C PRO A 70 2.76 -13.06 -0.73
N VAL A 71 2.39 -12.05 0.06
CA VAL A 71 2.97 -11.85 1.41
C VAL A 71 2.10 -12.47 2.49
N MET A 72 0.78 -12.38 2.38
CA MET A 72 -0.15 -12.95 3.36
C MET A 72 -1.45 -13.42 2.70
N GLN A 73 -2.02 -14.53 3.18
CA GLN A 73 -3.36 -14.96 2.82
C GLN A 73 -4.25 -14.93 4.06
N LEU A 74 -5.42 -14.32 3.93
CA LEU A 74 -6.42 -14.14 4.97
C LEU A 74 -7.68 -14.88 4.56
N GLY A 75 -8.13 -15.81 5.40
CA GLY A 75 -9.39 -16.54 5.20
C GLY A 75 -10.22 -16.69 6.46
N ALA A 76 -9.84 -16.02 7.55
CA ALA A 76 -10.57 -16.06 8.81
C ALA A 76 -11.23 -14.71 9.13
N THR A 77 -12.51 -14.79 9.53
CA THR A 77 -13.22 -13.67 10.16
C THR A 77 -12.79 -13.54 11.62
N VAL A 78 -12.40 -12.33 12.02
CA VAL A 78 -11.87 -12.05 13.36
C VAL A 78 -12.54 -10.81 13.93
N GLY A 79 -13.15 -10.92 15.12
CA GLY A 79 -13.80 -9.77 15.76
C GLY A 79 -14.89 -9.11 14.92
N GLY A 80 -15.55 -9.86 14.03
CA GLY A 80 -16.54 -9.34 13.08
C GLY A 80 -15.95 -8.70 11.82
N GLN A 81 -14.63 -8.65 11.67
CA GLN A 81 -13.96 -8.19 10.46
C GLN A 81 -13.76 -9.36 9.49
N SER A 82 -14.29 -9.21 8.28
CA SER A 82 -14.07 -10.16 7.19
C SER A 82 -12.60 -10.19 6.76
N PRO A 83 -12.12 -11.28 6.13
CA PRO A 83 -10.78 -11.36 5.56
C PRO A 83 -10.44 -10.20 4.63
N ILE A 84 -11.39 -9.73 3.82
CA ILE A 84 -11.16 -8.58 2.95
C ILE A 84 -10.91 -7.28 3.73
N ALA A 85 -11.73 -6.98 4.74
CA ALA A 85 -11.55 -5.77 5.54
C ALA A 85 -10.17 -5.76 6.22
N ARG A 86 -9.72 -6.95 6.65
CA ARG A 86 -8.40 -7.15 7.25
C ARG A 86 -7.27 -7.05 6.23
N ALA A 87 -7.47 -7.56 5.01
CA ALA A 87 -6.51 -7.44 3.91
C ALA A 87 -6.31 -5.97 3.51
N GLN A 88 -7.40 -5.20 3.42
CA GLN A 88 -7.37 -3.75 3.15
C GLN A 88 -6.67 -2.97 4.27
N ALA A 89 -6.89 -3.35 5.54
CA ALA A 89 -6.18 -2.74 6.66
C ALA A 89 -4.67 -3.04 6.64
N LEU A 90 -4.29 -4.26 6.25
CA LEU A 90 -2.89 -4.64 6.05
C LEU A 90 -2.28 -3.86 4.87
N GLU A 91 -2.98 -3.80 3.73
CA GLU A 91 -2.56 -3.02 2.57
C GLU A 91 -2.32 -1.54 2.92
N ALA A 92 -3.26 -0.90 3.63
CA ALA A 92 -3.10 0.49 4.06
C ALA A 92 -1.87 0.68 4.97
N SER A 93 -1.64 -0.27 5.89
CA SER A 93 -0.48 -0.23 6.80
C SER A 93 0.84 -0.44 6.06
N LEU A 94 0.87 -1.36 5.08
CA LEU A 94 2.02 -1.57 4.19
C LEU A 94 2.28 -0.36 3.30
N GLY A 95 1.23 0.27 2.76
CA GLY A 95 1.34 1.49 1.97
C GLY A 95 1.95 2.64 2.78
N ALA A 96 1.51 2.83 4.03
CA ALA A 96 2.11 3.81 4.94
C ALA A 96 3.58 3.49 5.24
N PHE A 97 3.92 2.22 5.46
CA PHE A 97 5.29 1.78 5.71
C PHE A 97 6.22 1.95 4.49
N PHE A 98 5.78 1.55 3.30
CA PHE A 98 6.61 1.67 2.09
C PHE A 98 6.91 3.13 1.71
N ASN A 99 6.06 4.06 2.12
CA ASN A 99 6.32 5.50 1.97
C ASN A 99 7.47 6.02 2.86
N THR A 100 8.01 5.23 3.79
CA THR A 100 9.15 5.60 4.64
C THR A 100 10.51 5.12 4.11
N ASP A 101 10.58 4.58 2.89
CA ASP A 101 11.76 3.95 2.30
C ASP A 101 12.39 2.86 3.19
N PRO A 102 11.61 1.82 3.55
CA PRO A 102 12.07 0.82 4.49
C PRO A 102 13.15 -0.08 3.92
N ALA A 103 14.06 -0.52 4.80
CA ALA A 103 15.02 -1.56 4.53
C ALA A 103 14.48 -2.93 4.99
N PRO A 104 15.02 -4.05 4.47
CA PRO A 104 14.59 -5.39 4.87
C PRO A 104 14.64 -5.65 6.37
N TYR A 105 15.63 -5.08 7.07
CA TYR A 105 15.81 -5.23 8.51
C TYR A 105 14.83 -4.41 9.36
N ASP A 106 14.06 -3.51 8.75
CA ASP A 106 13.05 -2.72 9.46
C ASP A 106 11.80 -3.55 9.79
N VAL A 107 11.63 -4.73 9.17
CA VAL A 107 10.50 -5.63 9.41
C VAL A 107 10.84 -6.63 10.51
N ARG A 108 10.02 -6.66 11.56
CA ARG A 108 10.24 -7.49 12.76
C ARG A 108 8.97 -8.21 13.17
N ALA A 109 9.07 -9.48 13.53
CA ALA A 109 8.02 -10.20 14.23
C ALA A 109 8.31 -10.10 15.74
N VAL A 110 7.30 -9.70 16.52
CA VAL A 110 7.45 -9.48 17.97
C VAL A 110 6.32 -10.18 18.69
N GLY A 111 6.69 -10.99 19.68
CA GLY A 111 5.77 -11.65 20.61
C GLY A 111 5.69 -10.91 21.94
N LEU A 112 4.48 -10.56 22.39
CA LEU A 112 4.22 -10.01 23.73
C LEU A 112 3.05 -10.74 24.36
N GLN A 113 3.25 -11.36 25.53
CA GLN A 113 2.21 -12.06 26.29
C GLN A 113 1.41 -13.10 25.47
N GLY A 114 2.08 -13.79 24.53
CA GLY A 114 1.45 -14.80 23.67
C GLY A 114 0.77 -14.25 22.42
N LEU A 115 0.68 -12.93 22.26
CA LEU A 115 0.24 -12.27 21.03
C LEU A 115 1.44 -11.98 20.13
N TRP A 116 1.28 -12.17 18.83
CA TRP A 116 2.32 -11.92 17.84
C TRP A 116 1.90 -10.80 16.90
N SER A 117 2.82 -9.88 16.63
CA SER A 117 2.61 -8.79 15.67
C SER A 117 3.81 -8.65 14.76
N VAL A 118 3.56 -8.17 13.53
CA VAL A 118 4.58 -7.77 12.59
C VAL A 118 4.65 -6.24 12.60
N LEU A 119 5.86 -5.73 12.83
CA LEU A 119 6.18 -4.31 12.86
C LEU A 119 7.06 -3.94 11.66
N GLY A 120 6.84 -2.76 11.09
CA GLY A 120 7.71 -2.10 10.13
C GLY A 120 8.23 -0.81 10.74
N GLY A 121 9.51 -0.79 11.15
CA GLY A 121 10.03 0.27 12.01
C GLY A 121 9.25 0.33 13.33
N GLN A 122 8.51 1.42 13.56
CA GLN A 122 7.62 1.60 14.72
C GLN A 122 6.14 1.38 14.38
N LEU A 123 5.79 1.17 13.12
CA LEU A 123 4.41 0.95 12.68
C LEU A 123 4.03 -0.52 12.87
N ARG A 124 2.89 -0.79 13.51
CA ARG A 124 2.32 -2.14 13.50
C ARG A 124 1.69 -2.38 12.13
N LEU A 125 2.23 -3.34 11.39
CA LEU A 125 1.72 -3.72 10.07
C LEU A 125 0.57 -4.71 10.19
N PHE A 126 0.71 -5.67 11.12
CA PHE A 126 -0.29 -6.71 11.32
C PHE A 126 -0.24 -7.31 12.72
N GLU A 127 -1.38 -7.68 13.27
CA GLU A 127 -1.49 -8.49 14.48
C GLU A 127 -2.01 -9.88 14.10
N VAL A 128 -1.24 -10.92 14.41
CA VAL A 128 -1.59 -12.30 14.09
C VAL A 128 -2.49 -12.85 15.19
N THR A 129 -3.71 -13.19 14.81
CA THR A 129 -4.70 -13.76 15.73
C THR A 129 -4.63 -15.29 15.74
N PRO A 130 -5.16 -15.95 16.79
CA PRO A 130 -5.29 -17.41 16.80
C PRO A 130 -6.06 -17.97 15.60
N GLN A 131 -7.04 -17.23 15.08
CA GLN A 131 -7.82 -17.61 13.92
C GLN A 131 -6.99 -17.60 12.62
N ASP A 132 -6.07 -16.65 12.48
CA ASP A 132 -5.12 -16.63 11.35
C ASP A 132 -4.18 -17.84 11.39
N ALA A 133 -3.68 -18.14 12.59
CA ALA A 133 -2.81 -19.29 12.82
C ALA A 133 -3.55 -20.61 12.52
N ALA A 134 -4.80 -20.73 12.95
CA ALA A 134 -5.64 -21.88 12.65
C ALA A 134 -5.89 -22.03 11.14
N TYR A 135 -6.20 -20.93 10.45
CA TYR A 135 -6.39 -20.92 8.99
C TYR A 135 -5.10 -21.36 8.26
N ALA A 136 -3.94 -20.84 8.68
CA ALA A 136 -2.64 -21.18 8.14
C ALA A 136 -2.11 -22.56 8.59
N LYS A 137 -2.85 -23.29 9.42
CA LYS A 137 -2.46 -24.59 10.01
C LYS A 137 -1.11 -24.51 10.75
N GLY A 138 -0.89 -23.42 11.48
CA GLY A 138 0.36 -23.13 12.18
C GLY A 138 0.16 -22.47 13.54
N SER A 139 1.25 -21.90 14.07
CA SER A 139 1.21 -21.08 15.29
C SER A 139 1.20 -19.57 14.94
N PRO A 140 0.70 -18.69 15.83
CA PRO A 140 0.75 -17.24 15.60
C PRO A 140 2.18 -16.73 15.34
N GLN A 141 3.17 -17.32 16.01
CA GLN A 141 4.59 -17.04 15.77
C GLN A 141 5.00 -17.38 14.34
N ALA A 142 4.67 -18.58 13.86
CA ALA A 142 5.07 -19.04 12.54
C ALA A 142 4.48 -18.14 11.44
N VAL A 143 3.22 -17.73 11.57
CA VAL A 143 2.56 -16.81 10.63
C VAL A 143 3.21 -15.43 10.65
N ALA A 144 3.53 -14.90 11.84
CA ALA A 144 4.21 -13.61 11.96
C ALA A 144 5.61 -13.65 11.35
N GLU A 145 6.39 -14.71 11.60
CA GLU A 145 7.72 -14.89 11.02
C GLU A 145 7.69 -15.10 9.51
N GLN A 146 6.68 -15.80 9.00
CA GLN A 146 6.49 -15.98 7.56
C GLN A 146 6.16 -14.65 6.87
N LEU A 147 5.27 -13.84 7.45
CA LEU A 147 4.97 -12.51 6.94
C LEU A 147 6.21 -11.60 6.98
N ARG A 148 6.93 -11.58 8.12
CA ARG A 148 8.20 -10.84 8.27
C ARG A 148 9.21 -11.23 7.21
N GLY A 149 9.44 -12.53 7.01
CA GLY A 149 10.38 -13.06 6.02
C GLY A 149 10.03 -12.62 4.60
N ARG A 150 8.78 -12.84 4.18
CA ARG A 150 8.30 -12.46 2.84
C ARG A 150 8.42 -10.96 2.56
N LEU A 151 8.09 -10.11 3.54
CA LEU A 151 8.26 -8.67 3.40
C LEU A 151 9.74 -8.27 3.30
N ALA A 152 10.62 -8.88 4.09
CA ALA A 152 12.06 -8.63 4.00
C ALA A 152 12.62 -9.07 2.63
N ASP A 153 12.18 -10.20 2.10
CA ASP A 153 12.59 -10.70 0.79
C ASP A 153 12.16 -9.76 -0.34
N VAL A 154 10.91 -9.28 -0.31
CA VAL A 154 10.39 -8.31 -1.30
C VAL A 154 11.16 -6.99 -1.24
N LEU A 155 11.44 -6.47 -0.03
CA LEU A 155 12.24 -5.26 0.14
C LEU A 155 13.68 -5.43 -0.38
N ALA A 156 14.29 -6.60 -0.15
CA ALA A 156 15.63 -6.89 -0.62
C ALA A 156 15.69 -6.98 -2.15
N ALA A 157 14.71 -7.62 -2.76
CA ALA A 157 14.58 -7.71 -4.21
C ALA A 157 14.37 -6.34 -4.85
N ALA A 158 13.52 -5.49 -4.27
CA ALA A 158 13.31 -4.13 -4.76
C ALA A 158 14.59 -3.27 -4.71
N LEU A 159 15.39 -3.39 -3.66
CA LEU A 159 16.68 -2.71 -3.57
C LEU A 159 17.67 -3.18 -4.65
N TYR A 160 17.66 -4.47 -4.97
CA TYR A 160 18.49 -5.03 -6.04
C TYR A 160 18.08 -4.45 -7.40
N ASN A 161 16.77 -4.45 -7.70
CA ASN A 161 16.23 -3.95 -8.96
C ASN A 161 16.40 -2.43 -9.16
N ARG A 162 16.66 -1.66 -8.09
CA ARG A 162 16.97 -0.22 -8.19
C ARG A 162 18.43 0.08 -8.54
N LYS A 163 19.34 -0.90 -8.43
CA LYS A 163 20.78 -0.72 -8.67
C LYS A 163 21.23 -1.06 -10.09
N PHE A 164 20.35 -1.63 -10.91
CA PHE A 164 20.58 -2.05 -12.28
C PHE A 164 19.50 -1.47 -13.19
#